data_AF-A0A1I2D8I4-F1
#
_entry.id   AF-A0A1I2D8I4-F1
#
_cell.length_a   1.000
_cell.length_b   1.000
_cell.length_c   1.000
_cell.angle_alpha   90.00
_cell.angle_beta   90.00
_cell.angle_gamma   90.00
#
_symmetry.space_group_name_H-M   'P 1'
#
loop_
_entity.id
_entity.type
_entity.pdbx_description
1 polymer ?
#
loop_
_entity_poly.entity_id
_entity_poly.type
_entity_poly.pdbx_seq_one_letter_code
_entity_poly.pdbx_strand_id
1 'polypeptide(L)'
;MKTKSIKFLLLVFLVLPASGYPQSQLVGLGRYVIGVTTPDSLNSTDFQEQEQAYVKGTLTLPCTHIRSFKSNKVQGADVLTTNLLLLFYDNKLFKLICDYPDELKAAFLAKNGNGISRPARHVQVGVKNKSTSLVLTGEVWQNADIEVLAVHYKGDKADYQIEETDRLMIASKTISALASDCDLQNVEPLIEEFDKMLNDHRDQHPERRTIKQIRKP
;
A
#
# COMPACT_ATOMS: atom_id res chain seq x y z
N MET A 1 -31.53 33.69 45.26
CA MET A 1 -31.15 32.28 45.00
C MET A 1 -31.59 31.88 43.59
N LYS A 2 -30.68 31.91 42.61
CA LYS A 2 -30.92 31.45 41.22
C LYS A 2 -29.84 30.43 40.85
N THR A 3 -30.03 29.18 41.29
CA THR A 3 -29.14 28.04 41.00
C THR A 3 -29.98 26.91 40.41
N LYS A 4 -30.57 27.11 39.23
CA LYS A 4 -31.28 26.04 38.50
C LYS A 4 -30.79 25.78 37.07
N SER A 5 -29.88 26.58 36.52
CA SER A 5 -29.38 26.41 35.15
C SER A 5 -28.08 25.61 34.98
N ILE A 6 -27.42 25.19 36.07
CA ILE A 6 -26.12 24.48 36.00
C ILE A 6 -26.29 22.95 35.87
N LYS A 7 -27.41 22.39 36.32
CA LYS A 7 -27.62 20.93 36.29
C LYS A 7 -27.92 20.37 34.90
N PHE A 8 -28.48 21.19 34.00
CA PHE A 8 -28.81 20.74 32.65
C PHE A 8 -27.59 20.70 31.72
N LEU A 9 -26.62 21.59 31.92
CA LEU A 9 -25.39 21.65 31.12
C LEU A 9 -24.48 20.43 31.36
N LEU A 10 -24.45 19.92 32.60
CA LEU A 10 -23.68 18.73 32.97
C LEU A 10 -24.27 17.42 32.39
N LEU A 11 -25.59 17.39 32.13
CA LEU A 11 -26.23 16.20 31.56
C LEU A 11 -25.93 16.05 30.06
N VAL A 12 -25.77 17.15 29.32
CA VAL A 12 -25.47 17.12 27.88
C VAL A 12 -24.05 16.59 27.60
N PHE A 13 -23.10 16.81 28.52
CA PHE A 13 -21.75 16.26 28.39
C PHE A 13 -21.65 14.75 28.66
N LEU A 14 -22.63 14.17 29.36
CA LEU A 14 -22.68 12.73 29.68
C LEU A 14 -23.36 11.88 28.58
N VAL A 15 -23.96 12.52 27.56
CA VAL A 15 -24.64 11.84 26.44
C VAL A 15 -23.96 12.13 25.10
N LEU A 16 -22.73 12.66 25.10
CA LEU A 16 -21.89 12.56 23.91
C LEU A 16 -21.38 11.12 23.86
N PRO A 17 -21.93 10.24 22.97
CA PRO A 17 -21.24 9.00 22.72
C PRO A 17 -19.86 9.38 22.23
N ALA A 18 -18.83 9.02 23.00
CA ALA A 18 -17.48 8.94 22.51
C ALA A 18 -17.41 7.78 21.50
N SER A 19 -18.18 7.86 20.41
CA SER A 19 -17.99 7.07 19.22
C SER A 19 -16.85 7.70 18.42
N GLY A 20 -15.70 7.89 19.08
CA GLY A 20 -14.44 7.85 18.38
C GLY A 20 -14.27 6.39 17.99
N TYR A 21 -14.76 6.02 16.81
CA TYR A 21 -14.31 4.79 16.17
C TYR A 21 -12.78 4.80 16.25
N PRO A 22 -12.13 3.74 16.77
CA PRO A 22 -10.69 3.67 16.68
C PRO A 22 -10.35 3.80 15.20
N GLN A 23 -9.75 4.93 14.80
CA GLN A 23 -9.19 5.07 13.47
C GLN A 23 -8.14 3.97 13.39
N SER A 24 -8.44 2.89 12.67
CA SER A 24 -7.46 1.85 12.47
C SER A 24 -6.25 2.53 11.84
N GLN A 25 -5.12 2.42 12.53
CA GLN A 25 -3.88 2.92 12.00
C GLN A 25 -3.44 1.90 10.94
N LEU A 26 -3.75 2.21 9.69
CA LEU A 26 -3.20 1.56 8.50
C LEU A 26 -1.70 1.80 8.50
N VAL A 27 -0.94 1.00 9.24
CA VAL A 27 0.52 1.19 9.43
C VAL A 27 1.33 -0.04 9.03
N GLY A 28 0.70 -1.15 8.65
CA GLY A 28 1.44 -2.35 8.25
C GLY A 28 0.64 -3.64 8.38
N LEU A 29 1.37 -4.75 8.36
CA LEU A 29 0.82 -6.11 8.42
C LEU A 29 1.45 -6.90 9.57
N GLY A 30 0.64 -7.20 10.60
CA GLY A 30 1.10 -7.90 11.80
C GLY A 30 2.26 -7.17 12.48
N ARG A 31 3.42 -7.83 12.55
CA ARG A 31 4.68 -7.28 13.11
C ARG A 31 5.47 -6.39 12.13
N TYR A 32 5.07 -6.35 10.86
CA TYR A 32 5.75 -5.57 9.83
C TYR A 32 5.06 -4.20 9.70
N VAL A 33 5.65 -3.19 10.33
CA VAL A 33 5.08 -1.85 10.48
C VAL A 33 5.95 -0.85 9.72
N ILE A 34 5.32 -0.08 8.82
CA ILE A 34 5.96 0.98 8.03
C ILE A 34 6.59 2.02 8.96
N GLY A 35 7.84 2.38 8.67
CA GLY A 35 8.64 3.34 9.43
C GLY A 35 9.25 2.80 10.73
N VAL A 36 8.86 1.59 11.15
CA VAL A 36 9.25 1.01 12.45
C VAL A 36 10.10 -0.26 12.28
N THR A 37 9.65 -1.20 11.45
CA THR A 37 10.40 -2.45 11.24
C THR A 37 11.75 -2.16 10.59
N THR A 38 12.80 -2.81 11.08
CA THR A 38 14.17 -2.69 10.58
C THR A 38 14.65 -4.02 9.98
N PRO A 39 15.64 -4.01 9.06
CA PRO A 39 16.22 -5.24 8.51
C PRO A 39 16.71 -6.19 9.61
N ASP A 40 17.37 -5.65 10.64
CA ASP A 40 17.97 -6.44 11.72
C ASP A 40 16.93 -7.11 12.64
N SER A 41 15.65 -6.69 12.56
CA SER A 41 14.55 -7.32 13.28
C SER A 41 13.96 -8.53 12.56
N LEU A 42 14.37 -8.79 11.31
CA LEU A 42 13.88 -9.91 10.53
C LEU A 42 14.53 -11.22 10.98
N ASN A 43 13.73 -12.29 10.96
CA ASN A 43 14.26 -13.62 11.17
C ASN A 43 15.02 -14.09 9.91
N SER A 44 16.32 -14.29 10.04
CA SER A 44 17.19 -14.71 8.92
C SER A 44 16.88 -16.10 8.38
N THR A 45 16.13 -16.94 9.12
CA THR A 45 15.65 -18.23 8.59
C THR A 45 14.46 -18.07 7.66
N ASP A 46 13.68 -17.01 7.84
CA ASP A 46 12.41 -16.82 7.14
C ASP A 46 12.58 -15.85 5.96
N PHE A 47 13.59 -14.98 6.01
CA PHE A 47 13.83 -13.94 5.00
C PHE A 47 15.19 -14.08 4.35
N GLN A 48 15.19 -13.97 3.02
CA GLN A 48 16.38 -13.87 2.20
C GLN A 48 16.55 -12.44 1.71
N GLU A 49 17.71 -11.83 1.97
CA GLU A 49 18.08 -10.56 1.34
C GLU A 49 18.22 -10.76 -0.18
N GLN A 50 17.61 -9.85 -0.93
CA GLN A 50 17.63 -9.85 -2.39
C GLN A 50 18.83 -9.05 -2.90
N GLU A 51 19.08 -9.13 -4.21
CA GLU A 51 20.14 -8.35 -4.84
C GLU A 51 19.96 -6.84 -4.65
N GLN A 52 21.09 -6.13 -4.65
CA GLN A 52 21.15 -4.69 -4.47
C GLN A 52 20.34 -3.97 -5.55
N ALA A 53 19.51 -3.01 -5.14
CA ALA A 53 18.82 -2.12 -6.08
C ALA A 53 19.82 -1.15 -6.73
N TYR A 54 19.59 -0.81 -7.99
CA TYR A 54 20.40 0.14 -8.77
C TYR A 54 19.56 1.33 -9.21
N VAL A 55 20.19 2.45 -9.57
CA VAL A 55 19.50 3.57 -10.18
C VAL A 55 18.94 3.14 -11.55
N LYS A 56 17.69 3.49 -11.84
CA LYS A 56 17.01 3.16 -13.10
C LYS A 56 17.85 3.58 -14.31
N GLY A 57 17.94 2.68 -15.30
CA GLY A 57 18.74 2.90 -16.50
C GLY A 57 20.25 2.73 -16.31
N THR A 58 20.69 2.29 -15.12
CA THR A 58 22.10 1.97 -14.84
C THR A 58 22.24 0.54 -14.35
N LEU A 59 23.39 -0.08 -14.60
CA LEU A 59 23.74 -1.41 -14.09
C LEU A 59 24.78 -1.36 -12.96
N THR A 60 25.28 -0.17 -12.63
CA THR A 60 26.49 -0.01 -11.81
C THR A 60 26.35 1.01 -10.68
N LEU A 61 25.33 1.87 -10.69
CA LEU A 61 25.13 2.87 -9.64
C LEU A 61 24.16 2.32 -8.59
N PRO A 62 24.64 1.85 -7.42
CA PRO A 62 23.78 1.23 -6.43
C PRO A 62 22.92 2.27 -5.69
N CYS A 63 21.69 1.89 -5.38
CA CYS A 63 20.84 2.58 -4.42
C CYS A 63 21.13 2.05 -3.01
N THR A 64 22.25 2.48 -2.41
CA THR A 64 22.75 1.98 -1.12
C THR A 64 21.79 2.18 0.06
N HIS A 65 20.87 3.12 -0.05
CA HIS A 65 19.83 3.37 0.95
C HIS A 65 18.76 2.27 0.97
N ILE A 66 18.67 1.45 -0.07
CA ILE A 66 17.61 0.48 -0.27
C ILE A 66 18.10 -0.95 -0.06
N ARG A 67 17.37 -1.69 0.77
CA ARG A 67 17.55 -3.14 0.98
C ARG A 67 16.20 -3.84 0.83
N SER A 68 16.23 -5.02 0.23
CA SER A 68 15.02 -5.80 -0.08
C SER A 68 15.13 -7.19 0.51
N PHE A 69 14.06 -7.67 1.15
CA PHE A 69 14.01 -8.98 1.79
C PHE A 69 12.76 -9.71 1.36
N LYS A 70 12.91 -10.96 0.93
CA LYS A 70 11.80 -11.80 0.47
C LYS A 70 11.65 -13.03 1.35
N SER A 71 10.40 -13.40 1.59
CA SER A 71 10.01 -14.66 2.19
C SER A 71 8.91 -15.32 1.38
N ASN A 72 9.00 -16.63 1.20
CA ASN A 72 7.95 -17.39 0.53
C ASN A 72 6.74 -17.58 1.45
N LYS A 73 6.98 -17.71 2.77
CA LYS A 73 5.94 -17.95 3.78
C LYS A 73 6.39 -17.39 5.12
N VAL A 74 5.54 -16.58 5.73
CA VAL A 74 5.72 -16.09 7.10
C VAL A 74 4.42 -16.29 7.86
N GLN A 75 4.51 -16.99 8.99
CA GLN A 75 3.42 -17.01 9.96
C GLN A 75 3.36 -15.64 10.68
N GLY A 76 2.26 -14.92 10.47
CA GLY A 76 1.86 -13.79 11.32
C GLY A 76 1.11 -14.28 12.57
N ALA A 77 0.76 -13.35 13.46
CA ALA A 77 0.00 -13.68 14.67
C ALA A 77 -1.34 -14.38 14.35
N ASP A 78 -2.01 -13.98 13.27
CA ASP A 78 -3.36 -14.44 12.96
C ASP A 78 -3.55 -15.00 11.53
N VAL A 79 -2.62 -14.73 10.60
CA VAL A 79 -2.75 -15.15 9.20
C VAL A 79 -1.39 -15.54 8.62
N LEU A 80 -1.38 -16.61 7.83
CA LEU A 80 -0.22 -17.00 7.02
C LEU A 80 -0.07 -16.05 5.84
N THR A 81 1.06 -15.35 5.74
CA THR A 81 1.37 -14.49 4.61
C THR A 81 2.35 -15.19 3.68
N THR A 82 2.02 -15.24 2.39
CA THR A 82 2.87 -15.85 1.37
C THR A 82 3.44 -14.80 0.42
N ASN A 83 4.60 -15.12 -0.18
CA ASN A 83 5.32 -14.24 -1.11
C ASN A 83 5.54 -12.81 -0.59
N LEU A 84 5.89 -12.69 0.70
CA LEU A 84 6.12 -11.40 1.37
C LEU A 84 7.45 -10.80 0.92
N LEU A 85 7.39 -9.62 0.32
CA LEU A 85 8.53 -8.77 0.01
C LEU A 85 8.50 -7.54 0.91
N LEU A 86 9.61 -7.25 1.57
CA LEU A 86 9.82 -6.10 2.44
C LEU A 86 10.93 -5.22 1.85
N LEU A 87 10.66 -3.93 1.68
CA LEU A 87 11.64 -2.97 1.19
C LEU A 87 11.92 -1.91 2.25
N PHE A 88 13.21 -1.68 2.48
CA PHE A 88 13.72 -0.78 3.50
C PHE A 88 14.46 0.39 2.86
N TYR A 89 14.30 1.58 3.43
CA TYR A 89 15.05 2.78 3.10
C TYR A 89 15.70 3.28 4.39
N ASP A 90 17.03 3.43 4.42
CA ASP A 90 17.78 3.81 5.63
C ASP A 90 17.36 3.02 6.88
N ASN A 91 17.32 1.69 6.73
CA ASN A 91 16.93 0.74 7.78
C ASN A 91 15.49 0.85 8.30
N LYS A 92 14.59 1.53 7.57
CA LYS A 92 13.16 1.59 7.90
C LYS A 92 12.31 0.96 6.81
N LEU A 93 11.41 0.07 7.19
CA LEU A 93 10.44 -0.53 6.27
C LEU A 93 9.59 0.58 5.66
N PHE A 94 9.57 0.70 4.34
CA PHE A 94 8.77 1.72 3.67
C PHE A 94 7.74 1.13 2.72
N LYS A 95 7.91 -0.13 2.31
CA LYS A 95 6.97 -0.83 1.43
C LYS A 95 6.98 -2.31 1.77
N LEU A 96 5.81 -2.91 1.81
CA LEU A 96 5.63 -4.36 1.85
C LEU A 96 4.62 -4.79 0.80
N ILE A 97 4.84 -5.97 0.22
CA ILE A 97 4.01 -6.58 -0.81
C ILE A 97 3.83 -8.06 -0.47
N CYS A 98 2.62 -8.60 -0.56
CA CYS A 98 2.37 -10.02 -0.38
C CYS A 98 1.15 -10.51 -1.16
N ASP A 99 0.93 -11.83 -1.17
CA ASP A 99 -0.35 -12.40 -1.57
C ASP A 99 -1.46 -11.92 -0.63
N TYR A 100 -2.68 -11.77 -1.16
CA TYR A 100 -3.85 -11.31 -0.43
C TYR A 100 -5.00 -12.34 -0.47
N PRO A 101 -4.79 -13.55 0.08
CA PRO A 101 -5.81 -14.59 0.09
C PRO A 101 -7.03 -14.17 0.92
N ASP A 102 -8.16 -14.85 0.72
CA ASP A 102 -9.44 -14.54 1.38
C ASP A 102 -9.33 -14.43 2.91
N GLU A 103 -8.53 -15.27 3.55
CA GLU A 103 -8.29 -15.21 5.00
C GLU A 103 -7.64 -13.89 5.42
N LEU A 104 -6.61 -13.46 4.67
CA LEU A 104 -5.92 -12.19 4.91
C LEU A 104 -6.85 -11.01 4.61
N LYS A 105 -7.63 -11.11 3.54
CA LYS A 105 -8.62 -10.11 3.16
C LYS A 105 -9.69 -9.92 4.22
N ALA A 106 -10.26 -11.00 4.73
CA ALA A 106 -11.25 -10.94 5.80
C ALA A 106 -10.67 -10.29 7.06
N ALA A 107 -9.47 -10.70 7.49
CA ALA A 107 -8.80 -10.13 8.66
C ALA A 107 -8.46 -8.64 8.46
N PHE A 108 -7.99 -8.27 7.26
CA PHE A 108 -7.64 -6.90 6.93
C PHE A 108 -8.86 -5.99 6.91
N LEU A 109 -9.96 -6.41 6.27
CA LEU A 109 -11.22 -5.67 6.21
C LEU A 109 -11.88 -5.53 7.58
N ALA A 110 -11.83 -6.57 8.42
CA ALA A 110 -12.34 -6.49 9.79
C ALA A 110 -11.60 -5.43 10.62
N LYS A 111 -10.30 -5.25 10.38
CA LYS A 111 -9.48 -4.26 11.10
C LYS A 111 -9.57 -2.86 10.52
N ASN A 112 -9.63 -2.72 9.19
CA ASN A 112 -9.44 -1.44 8.50
C ASN A 112 -10.68 -0.90 7.78
N GLY A 113 -11.77 -1.68 7.74
CA GLY A 113 -12.95 -1.35 6.96
C GLY A 113 -12.71 -1.44 5.46
N ASN A 114 -13.72 -1.02 4.70
CA ASN A 114 -13.69 -1.08 3.24
C ASN A 114 -12.80 0.01 2.64
N GLY A 115 -12.08 -0.34 1.58
CA GLY A 115 -11.31 0.60 0.79
C GLY A 115 -12.19 1.36 -0.20
N ILE A 116 -11.59 2.30 -0.91
CA ILE A 116 -12.22 2.95 -2.05
C ILE A 116 -11.97 2.07 -3.28
N SER A 117 -13.02 1.41 -3.76
CA SER A 117 -12.95 0.60 -4.98
C SER A 117 -12.63 1.46 -6.20
N ARG A 118 -11.83 0.91 -7.10
CA ARG A 118 -11.40 1.57 -8.35
C ARG A 118 -11.99 0.85 -9.55
N PRO A 119 -12.30 1.58 -10.64
CA PRO A 119 -12.88 0.99 -11.83
C PRO A 119 -11.92 -0.03 -12.45
N ALA A 120 -12.51 -1.07 -13.06
CA ALA A 120 -11.76 -2.07 -13.79
C ALA A 120 -11.06 -1.44 -15.01
N ARG A 121 -9.81 -1.83 -15.28
CA ARG A 121 -9.09 -1.43 -16.49
C ARG A 121 -8.47 -2.64 -17.17
N HIS A 122 -8.53 -2.64 -18.49
CA HIS A 122 -7.80 -3.61 -19.30
C HIS A 122 -6.36 -3.16 -19.47
N VAL A 123 -5.42 -4.06 -19.20
CA VAL A 123 -4.00 -3.86 -19.43
C VAL A 123 -3.48 -4.99 -20.29
N GLN A 124 -2.64 -4.65 -21.25
CA GLN A 124 -1.93 -5.61 -22.09
C GLN A 124 -0.56 -5.88 -21.47
N VAL A 125 -0.34 -7.11 -21.01
CA VAL A 125 0.96 -7.52 -20.47
C VAL A 125 1.66 -8.40 -21.49
N GLY A 126 2.83 -7.96 -21.93
CA GLY A 126 3.66 -8.71 -22.88
C GLY A 126 4.46 -9.79 -22.16
N VAL A 127 4.16 -11.05 -22.42
CA VAL A 127 5.00 -12.18 -22.00
C VAL A 127 5.47 -12.90 -23.25
N LYS A 128 6.78 -12.81 -23.55
CA LYS A 128 7.46 -13.58 -24.61
C LYS A 128 6.66 -13.73 -25.91
N ASN A 129 6.40 -12.59 -26.59
CA ASN A 129 5.74 -12.51 -27.91
C ASN A 129 4.24 -12.81 -27.96
N LYS A 130 3.56 -12.96 -26.82
CA LYS A 130 2.09 -12.96 -26.75
C LYS A 130 1.62 -11.83 -25.82
N SER A 131 0.64 -11.07 -26.31
CA SER A 131 -0.04 -10.06 -25.50
C SER A 131 -1.24 -10.73 -24.83
N THR A 132 -1.24 -10.77 -23.51
CA THR A 132 -2.40 -11.20 -22.73
C THR A 132 -3.13 -9.95 -22.25
N SER A 133 -4.45 -9.92 -22.46
CA SER A 133 -5.33 -8.91 -21.87
C SER A 133 -5.68 -9.33 -20.45
N LEU A 134 -5.32 -8.52 -19.47
CA LEU A 134 -5.69 -8.67 -18.08
C LEU A 134 -6.70 -7.58 -17.69
N VAL A 135 -7.65 -7.95 -16.85
CA VAL A 135 -8.53 -7.00 -16.16
C VAL A 135 -7.94 -6.76 -14.78
N LEU A 136 -7.54 -5.52 -14.50
CA LEU A 136 -7.11 -5.07 -13.19
C LEU A 136 -8.27 -4.37 -12.49
N THR A 137 -8.48 -4.74 -11.25
CA THR A 137 -9.40 -4.10 -10.31
C THR A 137 -8.69 -3.95 -8.98
N GLY A 138 -9.22 -3.12 -8.09
CA GLY A 138 -8.63 -3.01 -6.77
C GLY A 138 -9.31 -2.01 -5.86
N GLU A 139 -8.79 -1.98 -4.65
CA GLU A 139 -9.25 -1.13 -3.56
C GLU A 139 -8.07 -0.35 -3.00
N VAL A 140 -8.33 0.90 -2.60
CA VAL A 140 -7.32 1.81 -2.07
C VAL A 140 -7.73 2.28 -0.69
N TRP A 141 -6.82 2.19 0.28
CA TRP A 141 -6.93 2.87 1.56
C TRP A 141 -5.82 3.91 1.68
N GLN A 142 -6.15 5.08 2.20
CA GLN A 142 -5.19 6.14 2.43
C GLN A 142 -5.35 6.69 3.84
N ASN A 143 -4.23 6.74 4.57
CA ASN A 143 -4.15 7.38 5.87
C ASN A 143 -2.83 8.13 6.00
N ALA A 144 -2.90 9.47 6.05
CA ALA A 144 -1.73 10.34 6.12
C ALA A 144 -0.68 10.01 5.06
N ASP A 145 0.49 9.51 5.46
CA ASP A 145 1.60 9.11 4.58
C ASP A 145 1.47 7.67 4.05
N ILE A 146 0.57 6.85 4.61
CA ILE A 146 0.42 5.45 4.23
C ILE A 146 -0.63 5.29 3.13
N GLU A 147 -0.29 4.48 2.13
CA GLU A 147 -1.18 4.00 1.09
C GLU A 147 -1.20 2.48 1.10
N VAL A 148 -2.41 1.92 0.98
CA VAL A 148 -2.64 0.50 0.82
C VAL A 148 -3.36 0.25 -0.49
N LEU A 149 -2.83 -0.66 -1.29
CA LEU A 149 -3.42 -1.12 -2.54
C LEU A 149 -3.73 -2.62 -2.40
N ALA A 150 -4.98 -3.00 -2.53
CA ALA A 150 -5.36 -4.38 -2.82
C ALA A 150 -5.66 -4.47 -4.32
N VAL A 151 -4.86 -5.23 -5.05
CA VAL A 151 -4.96 -5.37 -6.50
C VAL A 151 -5.40 -6.78 -6.83
N HIS A 152 -6.49 -6.88 -7.57
CA HIS A 152 -7.00 -8.12 -8.14
C HIS A 152 -6.82 -8.07 -9.65
N TYR A 153 -6.20 -9.10 -10.20
CA TYR A 153 -6.12 -9.25 -11.65
C TYR A 153 -6.63 -10.59 -12.12
N LYS A 154 -7.30 -10.54 -13.27
CA LYS A 154 -7.88 -11.70 -13.93
C LYS A 154 -7.63 -11.65 -15.43
N GLY A 155 -7.16 -12.74 -16.01
CA GLY A 155 -7.10 -12.87 -17.47
C GLY A 155 -6.46 -14.17 -17.94
N ASP A 156 -6.24 -14.29 -19.25
CA ASP A 156 -5.86 -15.56 -19.87
C ASP A 156 -4.37 -15.64 -20.13
N LYS A 157 -3.67 -16.59 -19.53
CA LYS A 157 -2.27 -16.88 -19.86
C LYS A 157 -2.12 -17.25 -21.34
N ALA A 158 -0.88 -17.17 -21.81
CA ALA A 158 -0.47 -17.58 -23.15
C ALA A 158 -0.81 -19.04 -23.51
N ASP A 159 -1.16 -19.86 -22.52
CA ASP A 159 -1.59 -21.27 -22.59
C ASP A 159 -3.11 -21.47 -22.36
N TYR A 160 -3.90 -20.39 -22.39
CA TYR A 160 -5.36 -20.38 -22.15
C TYR A 160 -5.79 -20.78 -20.73
N GLN A 161 -4.88 -20.75 -19.74
CA GLN A 161 -5.28 -20.86 -18.35
C GLN A 161 -5.67 -19.50 -17.77
N ILE A 162 -6.77 -19.46 -17.02
CA ILE A 162 -7.16 -18.27 -16.28
C ILE A 162 -6.16 -18.06 -15.14
N GLU A 163 -5.52 -16.91 -15.13
CA GLU A 163 -4.75 -16.42 -14.01
C GLU A 163 -5.60 -15.47 -13.19
N GLU A 164 -5.73 -15.78 -11.91
CA GLU A 164 -6.39 -14.97 -10.91
C GLU A 164 -5.45 -14.83 -9.73
N THR A 165 -5.17 -13.61 -9.31
CA THR A 165 -4.29 -13.37 -8.16
C THR A 165 -4.66 -12.07 -7.48
N ASP A 166 -4.61 -12.13 -6.16
CA ASP A 166 -4.84 -11.01 -5.27
C ASP A 166 -3.54 -10.64 -4.57
N ARG A 167 -3.20 -9.35 -4.62
CA ARG A 167 -1.97 -8.82 -4.05
C ARG A 167 -2.27 -7.63 -3.15
N LEU A 168 -1.57 -7.55 -2.03
CA LEU A 168 -1.64 -6.45 -1.09
C LEU A 168 -0.30 -5.71 -1.08
N MET A 169 -0.34 -4.40 -1.24
CA MET A 169 0.79 -3.51 -1.00
C MET A 169 0.44 -2.52 0.09
N ILE A 170 1.35 -2.31 1.05
CA ILE A 170 1.28 -1.22 2.03
C ILE A 170 2.58 -0.42 1.90
N ALA A 171 2.49 0.89 1.71
CA ALA A 171 3.65 1.74 1.46
C ALA A 171 3.55 3.12 2.11
N SER A 172 4.70 3.67 2.50
CA SER A 172 4.89 5.11 2.74
C SER A 172 4.99 5.81 1.38
N LYS A 173 4.13 6.81 1.15
CA LYS A 173 4.13 7.63 -0.06
C LYS A 173 5.38 8.49 -0.15
N THR A 174 5.76 9.13 0.95
CA THR A 174 6.93 10.03 0.99
C THR A 174 8.21 9.27 0.66
N ILE A 175 8.45 8.13 1.30
CA ILE A 175 9.68 7.36 1.04
C ILE A 175 9.62 6.68 -0.34
N SER A 176 8.43 6.23 -0.78
CA SER A 176 8.29 5.69 -2.14
C SER A 176 8.65 6.73 -3.22
N ALA A 177 8.34 8.01 -2.99
CA ALA A 177 8.75 9.09 -3.87
C ALA A 177 10.27 9.33 -3.85
N LEU A 178 10.93 9.22 -2.68
CA LEU A 178 12.40 9.30 -2.59
C LEU A 178 13.10 8.12 -3.28
N ALA A 179 12.45 6.96 -3.30
CA ALA A 179 12.96 5.74 -3.92
C ALA A 179 12.59 5.61 -5.41
N SER A 180 11.92 6.60 -6.02
CA SER A 180 11.37 6.49 -7.39
C SER A 180 12.42 6.29 -8.47
N ASP A 181 13.63 6.78 -8.23
CA ASP A 181 14.75 6.73 -9.16
C ASP A 181 15.51 5.39 -9.09
N CYS A 182 15.17 4.54 -8.12
CA CYS A 182 15.74 3.22 -7.96
C CYS A 182 14.91 2.16 -8.67
N ASP A 183 15.59 1.22 -9.31
CA ASP A 183 15.02 0.01 -9.86
C ASP A 183 14.85 -1.00 -8.72
N LEU A 184 13.62 -1.06 -8.21
CA LEU A 184 13.23 -1.97 -7.14
C LEU A 184 12.91 -3.32 -7.77
N GLN A 185 13.96 -4.10 -8.04
CA GLN A 185 13.79 -5.44 -8.59
C GLN A 185 12.80 -6.26 -7.76
N ASN A 186 11.97 -7.04 -8.44
CA ASN A 186 10.91 -7.89 -7.85
C ASN A 186 9.71 -7.13 -7.25
N VAL A 187 9.59 -5.82 -7.46
CA VAL A 187 8.27 -5.17 -7.33
C VAL A 187 7.41 -5.66 -8.49
N GLU A 188 6.25 -6.21 -8.16
CA GLU A 188 5.42 -6.89 -9.13
C GLU A 188 4.88 -5.92 -10.18
N PRO A 189 5.12 -6.16 -11.49
CA PRO A 189 4.78 -5.21 -12.55
C PRO A 189 3.31 -4.75 -12.55
N LEU A 190 2.41 -5.63 -12.09
CA LEU A 190 0.97 -5.35 -12.04
C LEU A 190 0.58 -4.37 -10.94
N ILE A 191 1.29 -4.36 -9.81
CA ILE A 191 1.08 -3.38 -8.75
C ILE A 191 1.57 -2.00 -9.21
N GLU A 192 2.71 -1.94 -9.89
CA GLU A 192 3.21 -0.69 -10.46
C GLU A 192 2.28 -0.13 -11.53
N GLU A 193 1.73 -1.00 -12.39
CA GLU A 193 0.77 -0.57 -13.40
C GLU A 193 -0.51 -0.04 -12.75
N PHE A 194 -1.03 -0.73 -11.74
CA PHE A 194 -2.19 -0.25 -10.99
C PHE A 194 -1.92 1.09 -10.30
N ASP A 195 -0.74 1.27 -9.70
CA ASP A 195 -0.34 2.56 -9.09
C ASP A 195 -0.23 3.69 -10.13
N LYS A 196 0.34 3.43 -11.31
CA LYS A 196 0.34 4.39 -12.44
C LYS A 196 -1.08 4.78 -12.83
N MET A 197 -2.00 3.81 -12.95
CA MET A 197 -3.40 4.08 -13.26
C MET A 197 -4.05 5.03 -12.23
N LEU A 198 -3.71 4.91 -10.95
CA LEU A 198 -4.22 5.80 -9.90
C LEU A 198 -3.72 7.22 -10.05
N ASN A 199 -2.48 7.40 -10.50
CA ASN A 199 -1.85 8.70 -10.65
C ASN A 199 -2.29 9.40 -11.96
N ASP A 200 -2.47 8.68 -13.06
CA ASP A 200 -2.98 9.21 -14.33
C ASP A 200 -4.37 9.88 -14.16
N HIS A 201 -5.23 9.32 -13.31
CA HIS A 201 -6.55 9.89 -13.03
C HIS A 201 -6.51 11.15 -12.14
N ARG A 202 -5.45 11.34 -11.34
CA ARG A 202 -5.27 12.56 -10.54
C ARG A 202 -4.88 13.74 -11.42
N ASP A 203 -4.09 13.51 -12.47
CA ASP A 203 -3.61 14.55 -13.38
C ASP A 203 -4.69 15.04 -14.36
N GLN A 204 -5.79 14.29 -14.52
CA GLN A 204 -6.93 14.67 -15.37
C GLN A 204 -7.99 15.53 -14.66
N HIS A 205 -7.88 15.78 -13.35
CA HIS A 205 -8.74 16.72 -12.61
C HIS A 205 -7.93 17.78 -11.83
N PRO A 206 -7.33 18.78 -12.50
CA PRO A 206 -6.59 19.87 -11.85
C PRO A 206 -7.47 20.94 -11.17
N GLU A 207 -8.80 20.80 -11.14
CA GLU A 207 -9.70 21.77 -10.53
C GLU A 207 -9.72 21.69 -8.99
N ARG A 208 -8.71 22.28 -8.35
CA ARG A 208 -8.80 22.99 -7.04
C ARG A 208 -7.49 23.65 -6.62
N ARG A 209 -6.74 24.23 -7.55
CA ARG A 209 -5.71 25.24 -7.22
C ARG A 209 -6.07 26.57 -7.87
N THR A 210 -7.09 27.24 -7.33
CA THR A 210 -7.29 28.66 -7.58
C THR A 210 -7.68 29.36 -6.29
N ILE A 211 -6.69 29.67 -5.44
CA ILE A 211 -6.83 30.75 -4.46
C ILE A 211 -5.54 31.58 -4.42
N LYS A 212 -5.68 32.80 -4.96
CA LYS A 212 -5.00 34.06 -4.63
C LYS A 212 -3.50 34.19 -4.90
N GLN A 213 -3.19 34.93 -5.96
CA GLN A 213 -2.31 36.09 -5.82
C GLN A 213 -2.99 37.34 -6.40
N ILE A 214 -3.56 38.12 -5.48
CA ILE A 214 -3.75 39.56 -5.64
C ILE A 214 -2.41 40.19 -5.25
N ARG A 215 -1.75 40.92 -6.15
CA ARG A 215 -1.28 42.31 -5.93
C ARG A 215 -0.47 42.82 -7.13
N LYS A 216 -1.01 43.88 -7.73
CA LYS A 216 -0.30 44.95 -8.46
C LYS A 216 0.76 45.61 -7.55
N PRO A 217 1.80 46.25 -8.12
CA PRO A 217 1.66 47.63 -8.61
C PRO A 217 1.54 47.75 -10.12
#